data_AF-A0A0P0SKD3-F1
#
_entry.id   AF-A0A0P0SKD3-F1
#
_cell.length_a   1.000
_cell.length_b   1.000
_cell.length_c   1.000
_cell.angle_alpha   90.00
_cell.angle_beta   90.00
_cell.angle_gamma   90.00
#
_symmetry.space_group_name_H-M   'P 1'
#
loop_
_entity.id
_entity.type
_entity.pdbx_description
1 polymer ?
#
loop_
_entity_poly.entity_id
_entity_poly.type
_entity_poly.pdbx_seq_one_letter_code
_entity_poly.pdbx_strand_id
1 'polypeptide(L)' 'MERVRPALEEAGGRYLVRGGAQTRYEGEWAPARLVLLEFPSKTAWESFYYGDAYEGIRTIRDETSTAHMVGVEGMTPTDR' A
#
# COMPACT_ATOMS: atom_id res chain seq x y z
N MET A 1 -7.10 10.25 8.04
CA MET A 1 -6.13 9.86 6.98
C MET A 1 -4.90 10.77 6.87
N GLU A 2 -4.86 11.95 7.52
CA GLU A 2 -3.74 12.90 7.37
C GLU A 2 -2.43 12.41 8.01
N ARG A 3 -2.53 11.57 9.06
CA ARG A 3 -1.39 10.98 9.77
C ARG A 3 -0.70 9.80 9.05
N VAL A 4 -1.33 9.26 8.01
CA VAL A 4 -0.80 8.06 7.32
C VAL A 4 0.44 8.41 6.49
N ARG A 5 0.41 9.56 5.81
CA ARG A 5 1.50 9.97 4.90
C ARG A 5 2.82 10.20 5.65
N PRO A 6 2.87 10.98 6.75
CA PRO A 6 4.12 11.15 7.49
C PRO A 6 4.69 9.85 8.06
N ALA A 7 3.84 8.99 8.64
CA ALA A 7 4.29 7.70 9.17
C ALA A 7 4.80 6.76 8.07
N LEU A 8 4.17 6.81 6.90
CA LEU A 8 4.59 6.05 5.72
C LEU A 8 5.95 6.55 5.21
N GLU A 9 6.15 7.86 5.12
CA GLU A 9 7.41 8.48 4.72
C GLU A 9 8.54 8.18 5.72
N GLU A 10 8.26 8.19 7.02
CA GLU A 10 9.21 7.81 8.08
C GLU A 10 9.66 6.35 7.97
N ALA A 11 8.77 5.45 7.56
CA ALA A 11 9.09 4.06 7.25
C ALA A 11 9.81 3.88 5.89
N GLY A 12 10.14 4.97 5.20
CA GLY A 12 10.77 4.96 3.88
C GLY A 12 9.82 4.60 2.73
N GLY A 13 8.51 4.56 3.01
CA GLY A 13 7.50 4.27 2.03
C GLY A 13 7.25 5.46 1.09
N ARG A 14 6.79 5.16 -0.13
CA ARG A 14 6.29 6.17 -1.09
C ARG A 14 5.01 5.72 -1.77
N TYR A 15 4.14 6.67 -2.09
CA TYR A 15 3.00 6.43 -2.96
C TYR A 15 3.44 6.41 -4.42
N LEU A 16 3.18 5.31 -5.11
CA LEU A 16 3.29 5.24 -6.58
C LEU A 16 1.94 5.50 -7.25
N VAL A 17 0.85 5.01 -6.64
CA VAL A 17 -0.53 5.24 -7.09
C VAL A 17 -1.41 5.51 -5.86
N ARG A 18 -2.36 6.45 -5.98
CA ARG A 18 -3.31 6.77 -4.90
C ARG A 18 -4.71 7.12 -5.41
N GLY A 19 -5.31 6.20 -6.17
CA GLY A 19 -6.64 6.38 -6.76
C GLY A 19 -6.65 7.21 -8.05
N GLY A 20 -5.59 7.09 -8.86
CA GLY A 20 -5.54 7.70 -10.20
C GLY A 20 -6.52 7.03 -11.17
N ALA A 21 -6.68 7.63 -12.36
CA ALA A 21 -7.50 7.05 -13.43
C ALA A 21 -6.98 5.64 -13.81
N GLN A 22 -7.91 4.71 -14.00
CA GLN A 22 -7.58 3.32 -14.33
C GLN A 22 -8.15 2.93 -15.69
N THR A 23 -7.35 2.19 -16.46
CA THR A 23 -7.77 1.56 -17.71
C THR A 23 -7.64 0.05 -17.52
N ARG A 24 -8.72 -0.68 -17.76
CA ARG A 24 -8.72 -2.15 -17.71
C ARG A 24 -8.37 -2.68 -19.09
N TYR A 25 -7.27 -3.43 -19.20
CA TYR A 25 -6.83 -4.04 -20.46
C TYR A 25 -7.34 -5.47 -20.61
N GLU A 26 -7.30 -6.28 -19.55
CA GLU A 26 -7.73 -7.68 -19.55
C GLU A 26 -8.33 -8.07 -18.19
N GLY A 27 -9.18 -9.11 -18.19
CA GLY A 27 -9.80 -9.67 -16.99
C GLY A 27 -10.90 -8.81 -16.35
N GLU A 28 -11.40 -9.26 -15.20
CA GLU A 28 -12.52 -8.64 -14.48
C GLU A 28 -12.09 -7.83 -13.25
N TRP A 29 -10.78 -7.81 -12.93
CA TRP A 29 -10.30 -7.05 -11.78
C TRP A 29 -10.40 -5.54 -12.04
N ALA A 30 -11.34 -4.90 -11.34
CA ALA A 30 -11.64 -3.48 -11.49
C ALA A 30 -11.93 -2.84 -10.12
N PRO A 31 -10.92 -2.66 -9.26
CA PRO A 31 -11.14 -2.01 -7.96
C PRO A 31 -11.65 -0.59 -8.15
N ALA A 32 -12.53 -0.11 -7.27
CA ALA A 32 -12.98 1.29 -7.30
C ALA A 32 -11.86 2.27 -6.94
N ARG A 33 -10.86 1.81 -6.19
CA ARG A 33 -9.69 2.57 -5.79
C ARG A 33 -8.47 1.65 -5.70
N LEU A 34 -7.41 2.02 -6.42
CA LEU A 34 -6.11 1.34 -6.32
C LEU A 34 -5.10 2.24 -5.60
N VAL A 35 -4.38 1.66 -4.63
CA VAL A 35 -3.25 2.29 -3.95
C VAL A 35 -2.05 1.38 -4.11
N LEU A 36 -0.95 1.91 -4.64
CA LEU A 36 0.32 1.21 -4.77
C LEU A 36 1.37 1.95 -3.96
N LEU A 37 2.02 1.21 -3.07
CA LEU A 37 3.07 1.70 -2.19
C LEU A 37 4.35 0.96 -2.50
N GLU A 38 5.46 1.68 -2.52
CA GLU A 38 6.79 1.07 -2.53
C GLU A 38 7.48 1.33 -1.19
N PHE A 39 8.12 0.31 -0.66
CA PHE A 39 8.96 0.36 0.54
C PHE A 39 10.36 -0.15 0.21
N PRO A 40 11.40 0.27 0.96
CA PRO A 40 12.77 -0.16 0.71
C PRO A 40 12.99 -1.65 0.95
N SER A 41 12.13 -2.31 1.74
CA SER A 41 12.13 -3.75 1.94
C SER A 41 10.77 -4.24 2.44
N LYS A 42 10.54 -5.55 2.36
CA LYS A 42 9.37 -6.20 2.97
C LYS A 42 9.32 -5.97 4.48
N THR A 43 10.47 -6.03 5.17
CA THR A 43 10.56 -5.76 6.60
C THR A 43 10.14 -4.33 6.94
N ALA A 44 10.52 -3.33 6.14
CA ALA A 44 10.08 -1.95 6.35
C ALA A 44 8.55 -1.81 6.23
N TRP A 45 7.95 -2.48 5.24
CA TRP A 45 6.50 -2.56 5.11
C TRP A 45 5.84 -3.23 6.32
N GLU A 46 6.34 -4.38 6.77
CA GLU A 46 5.75 -5.12 7.90
C GLU A 46 5.86 -4.34 9.21
N SER A 47 7.01 -3.71 9.48
CA SER A 47 7.18 -2.82 10.62
C SER A 47 6.19 -1.65 10.61
N PHE A 48 5.94 -1.08 9.43
CA PHE A 48 4.92 -0.03 9.28
C PHE A 48 3.50 -0.58 9.48
N TYR A 49 3.15 -1.68 8.82
CA TYR A 49 1.80 -2.24 8.79
C TYR A 49 1.34 -2.80 10.15
N TYR A 50 2.25 -3.41 10.89
CA TYR A 50 2.00 -3.95 12.22
C TYR A 50 2.35 -2.98 13.36
N GLY A 51 2.94 -1.82 13.04
CA GLY A 51 3.29 -0.81 14.04
C GLY A 51 2.12 0.07 14.47
N ASP A 52 2.27 0.72 15.63
CA ASP A 52 1.29 1.61 16.26
C ASP A 52 0.79 2.71 15.31
N ALA A 53 1.67 3.16 14.42
CA ALA A 53 1.36 4.21 13.45
C ALA A 53 0.25 3.80 12.48
N TYR A 54 0.12 2.50 12.16
CA TYR A 54 -0.87 1.96 11.24
C TYR A 54 -2.01 1.22 11.92
N GLU A 55 -1.83 0.71 13.14
CA GLU A 55 -2.85 -0.03 13.90
C GLU A 55 -4.17 0.75 14.01
N GLY A 56 -4.12 2.01 14.44
CA GLY A 56 -5.32 2.85 14.56
C GLY A 56 -6.01 3.17 13.22
N ILE A 57 -5.28 3.12 12.11
CA ILE A 57 -5.82 3.31 10.76
C ILE A 57 -6.47 2.03 10.27
N ARG A 58 -5.90 0.87 10.60
CA ARG A 58 -6.40 -0.44 10.19
C ARG A 58 -7.80 -0.69 10.72
N THR A 59 -8.06 -0.42 11.99
CA THR A 59 -9.40 -0.58 12.60
C THR A 59 -10.45 0.24 11.85
N ILE A 60 -10.18 1.53 11.64
CA ILE A 60 -11.10 2.42 10.91
C ILE A 60 -11.32 1.93 9.47
N ARG A 61 -10.24 1.48 8.79
CA ARG A 61 -10.34 0.94 7.44
C ARG A 61 -11.25 -0.28 7.41
N ASP A 62 -11.04 -1.23 8.32
CA ASP A 62 -11.75 -2.50 8.35
C ASP A 62 -13.25 -2.30 8.70
N GLU A 63 -13.58 -1.28 9.49
CA GLU A 63 -14.97 -0.89 9.79
C GLU A 63 -15.67 -0.17 8.63
N THR A 64 -14.92 0.52 7.76
CA THR A 64 -15.48 1.41 6.73
C THR A 64 -15.29 0.92 5.30
N SER A 65 -14.48 -0.12 5.09
CA SER A 65 -14.15 -0.63 3.76
C SER A 65 -13.60 -2.05 3.79
N THR A 66 -13.93 -2.83 2.75
CA THR A 66 -13.20 -4.06 2.46
C THR A 66 -11.99 -3.73 1.59
N ALA A 67 -10.79 -4.02 2.09
CA ALA A 67 -9.56 -3.84 1.34
C ALA A 67 -8.94 -5.20 0.99
N HIS A 68 -8.57 -5.38 -0.28
CA HIS A 68 -7.69 -6.47 -0.69
C HIS A 68 -6.27 -5.92 -0.77
N MET A 69 -5.35 -6.56 -0.06
CA MET A 69 -3.97 -6.11 0.07
C MET A 69 -3.04 -7.29 -0.12
N VAL A 70 -2.03 -7.10 -0.97
CA VAL A 70 -0.96 -8.06 -1.22
C VAL A 70 0.37 -7.34 -1.17
N GLY A 71 1.40 -8.03 -0.67
CA GLY A 71 2.79 -7.59 -0.75
C GLY A 71 3.52 -8.45 -1.77
N VAL A 72 4.33 -7.81 -2.62
CA VAL A 72 5.11 -8.49 -3.65
C VAL A 72 6.55 -8.02 -3.52
N GLU A 73 7.50 -8.95 -3.44
CA GLU A 73 8.91 -8.61 -3.47
C GLU A 73 9.31 -8.14 -4.87
N GLY A 74 10.05 -7.04 -4.93
CA GLY A 74 10.54 -6.48 -6.18
C GLY A 74 11.63 -7.36 -6.78
N MET A 75 11.73 -7.32 -8.10
CA MET A 75 12.83 -7.97 -8.84
C MET A 75 14.14 -7.23 -8.60
N THR A 76 15.26 -7.95 -8.58
CA THR A 76 16.58 -7.31 -8.60
C THR A 76 16.91 -6.83 -10.01
N PRO A 77 17.80 -5.84 -10.18
CA PRO A 77 18.17 -5.34 -11.52
C PRO A 77 18.71 -6.40 -12.49
N THR A 78 19.15 -7.55 -11.98
CA THR A 78 19.70 -8.67 -12.76
C THR A 78 18.62 -9.62 -13.30
N ASP A 79 17.37 -9.49 -12.82
CA ASP A 79 16.25 -10.34 -13.23
C ASP A 79 15.50 -9.82 -14.48
N ARG A 80 16.04 -8.82 -15.19
CA ARG A 80 15.43 -8.17 -16.36
C ARG A 80 16.00 -8.63 -17.70
#